data_AF-A0A7L2P688-F1
#
_entry.id   AF-A0A7L2P688-F1
#
_cell.length_a   1.000
_cell.length_b   1.000
_cell.length_c   1.000
_cell.angle_alpha   90.00
_cell.angle_beta   90.00
_cell.angle_gamma   90.00
#
_symmetry.space_group_name_H-M   'P 1'
#
loop_
_entity.id
_entity.type
_entity.pdbx_description
1 polymer ?
#
loop_
_entity_poly.entity_id
_entity_poly.type
_entity_poly.pdbx_seq_one_letter_code
_entity_poly.pdbx_strand_id
1 'polypeptide(L)'
;FLGWLDFLDELVMGAHPLVADALTEAVEEKFFQGILQPQLLQMSELAVLGTTAVLTVTVRQLRSPTLLHRLVLFLLGPQQHPETPGDTPHPLRAQLIDRCDHLCDEISLASLKLFEELLRKPQELVVHNLVLRNLEARAYLQRGPHGAEERGPPETDPEEDGLDLEEDPYFTDGFPDDFGATKTPSPASSPTGKGQVSEVVSR
;
A
#
# COMPACT_ATOMS: atom_id res chain seq x y z
N PHE A 1 -18.03 22.43 -10.31
CA PHE A 1 -17.27 21.18 -10.50
C PHE A 1 -17.23 20.37 -9.21
N LEU A 2 -16.58 20.83 -8.14
CA LEU A 2 -16.41 20.04 -6.91
C LEU A 2 -17.72 19.53 -6.29
N GLY A 3 -18.77 20.36 -6.19
CA GLY A 3 -20.07 19.87 -5.70
C GLY A 3 -20.75 18.79 -6.57
N TRP A 4 -20.44 18.74 -7.87
CA TRP A 4 -20.89 17.64 -8.74
C TRP A 4 -20.09 16.36 -8.48
N LEU A 5 -18.77 16.49 -8.24
CA LEU A 5 -17.92 15.38 -7.89
C LEU A 5 -18.32 14.78 -6.53
N ASP A 6 -18.54 15.63 -5.53
CA ASP A 6 -18.99 15.21 -4.19
C ASP A 6 -20.33 14.45 -4.26
N PHE A 7 -21.27 14.96 -5.07
CA PHE A 7 -22.54 14.28 -5.31
C PHE A 7 -22.36 12.90 -5.97
N LEU A 8 -21.51 12.81 -7.00
CA LEU A 8 -21.23 11.53 -7.67
C LEU A 8 -20.54 10.54 -6.73
N ASP A 9 -19.60 11.00 -5.92
CA ASP A 9 -18.87 10.18 -4.95
C ASP A 9 -19.84 9.58 -3.92
N GLU A 10 -20.72 10.40 -3.34
CA GLU A 10 -21.80 9.96 -2.43
C GLU A 10 -22.79 9.02 -3.11
N LEU A 11 -23.18 9.32 -4.36
CA LEU A 11 -24.11 8.48 -5.11
C LEU A 11 -23.52 7.08 -5.37
N VAL A 12 -22.24 7.00 -5.77
CA VAL A 12 -21.57 5.71 -6.00
C VAL A 12 -21.42 4.93 -4.68
N MET A 13 -21.13 5.60 -3.56
CA MET A 13 -21.06 4.94 -2.25
C MET A 13 -22.41 4.40 -1.77
N GLY A 14 -23.51 5.08 -2.07
CA GLY A 14 -24.86 4.70 -1.63
C GLY A 14 -25.65 3.80 -2.60
N ALA A 15 -25.18 3.64 -3.84
CA ALA A 15 -25.90 2.91 -4.88
C ALA A 15 -25.74 1.38 -4.76
N HIS A 16 -26.68 0.64 -5.36
CA HIS A 16 -26.52 -0.80 -5.58
C HIS A 16 -25.26 -1.07 -6.42
N PRO A 17 -24.47 -2.13 -6.15
CA PRO A 17 -23.19 -2.37 -6.83
C PRO A 17 -23.25 -2.30 -8.36
N LEU A 18 -24.25 -2.91 -8.99
CA LEU A 18 -24.44 -2.85 -10.45
C LEU A 18 -24.64 -1.41 -10.98
N VAL A 19 -25.30 -0.54 -10.20
CA VAL A 19 -25.51 0.87 -10.57
C VAL A 19 -24.25 1.67 -10.30
N ALA A 20 -23.57 1.41 -9.19
CA ALA A 20 -22.27 2.02 -8.84
C ALA A 20 -21.21 1.71 -9.90
N ASP A 21 -21.14 0.47 -10.39
CA ASP A 21 -20.25 0.05 -11.47
C ASP A 21 -20.58 0.79 -12.78
N ALA A 22 -21.85 0.79 -13.21
CA ALA A 22 -22.27 1.50 -14.41
C ALA A 22 -22.02 3.02 -14.33
N LEU A 23 -22.22 3.63 -13.16
CA LEU A 23 -21.89 5.04 -12.92
C LEU A 23 -20.38 5.28 -13.02
N THR A 24 -19.58 4.40 -12.42
CA THR A 24 -18.12 4.53 -12.43
C THR A 24 -17.57 4.38 -13.85
N GLU A 25 -18.07 3.42 -14.64
CA GLU A 25 -17.72 3.26 -16.06
C GLU A 25 -18.09 4.51 -16.86
N ALA A 26 -19.29 5.05 -16.66
CA ALA A 26 -19.70 6.28 -17.34
C ALA A 26 -18.82 7.48 -16.98
N VAL A 27 -18.39 7.60 -15.71
CA VAL A 27 -17.46 8.65 -15.27
C VAL A 27 -16.09 8.46 -15.92
N GLU A 28 -15.59 7.23 -15.97
CA GLU A 28 -14.32 6.92 -16.62
C GLU A 28 -14.33 7.32 -18.10
N GLU A 29 -15.34 6.91 -18.85
CA GLU A 29 -15.45 7.23 -20.27
C GLU A 29 -15.65 8.74 -20.52
N LYS A 30 -16.62 9.35 -19.85
CA LYS A 30 -17.05 10.73 -20.17
C LYS A 30 -16.14 11.77 -19.57
N PHE A 31 -15.64 11.55 -18.35
CA PHE A 31 -14.87 12.54 -17.63
C PHE A 31 -13.38 12.23 -17.64
N PHE A 32 -12.95 11.02 -17.23
CA PHE A 32 -11.51 10.72 -17.18
C PHE A 32 -10.90 10.69 -18.58
N GLN A 33 -11.43 9.86 -19.47
CA GLN A 33 -10.92 9.71 -20.83
C GLN A 33 -11.39 10.85 -21.74
N GLY A 34 -12.68 11.22 -21.66
CA GLY A 34 -13.27 12.22 -22.54
C GLY A 34 -12.81 13.67 -22.28
N ILE A 35 -12.45 14.02 -21.05
CA ILE A 35 -12.13 15.41 -20.66
C ILE A 35 -10.75 15.53 -20.04
N LEU A 36 -10.45 14.76 -18.99
CA LEU A 36 -9.18 14.91 -18.27
C LEU A 36 -7.99 14.47 -19.11
N GLN A 37 -8.07 13.33 -19.79
CA GLN A 37 -6.96 12.79 -20.59
C GLN A 37 -6.43 13.78 -21.65
N PRO A 38 -7.26 14.35 -22.55
CA PRO A 38 -6.74 15.28 -23.54
C PRO A 38 -6.16 16.53 -22.89
N GLN A 39 -6.74 17.02 -21.79
CA GLN A 39 -6.22 18.18 -21.07
C GLN A 39 -4.90 17.89 -20.36
N LEU A 40 -4.77 16.71 -19.76
CA LEU A 40 -3.52 16.25 -19.15
C LEU A 40 -2.45 16.06 -20.22
N LEU A 41 -2.79 15.58 -21.42
CA LEU A 41 -1.82 15.38 -22.51
C LEU A 41 -1.44 16.67 -23.25
N GLN A 42 -2.12 17.79 -23.01
CA GLN A 42 -1.80 19.07 -23.65
C GLN A 42 -0.46 19.66 -23.20
N MET A 43 0.08 20.55 -24.05
CA MET A 43 1.39 21.21 -23.86
C MET A 43 1.27 22.66 -23.34
N SER A 44 0.04 23.17 -23.15
CA SER A 44 -0.15 24.52 -22.62
C SER A 44 0.08 24.54 -21.11
N GLU A 45 1.03 25.33 -20.64
CA GLU A 45 1.37 25.43 -19.21
C GLU A 45 0.15 25.79 -18.35
N LEU A 46 -0.66 26.76 -18.78
CA LEU A 46 -1.86 27.18 -18.06
C LEU A 46 -2.89 26.04 -17.98
N ALA A 47 -3.07 25.29 -19.07
CA ALA A 47 -3.99 24.15 -19.09
C ALA A 47 -3.48 23.03 -18.18
N VAL A 48 -2.17 22.73 -18.24
CA VAL A 48 -1.52 21.72 -17.40
C VAL A 48 -1.67 22.07 -15.93
N LEU A 49 -1.37 23.30 -15.53
CA LEU A 49 -1.52 23.75 -14.14
C LEU A 49 -2.97 23.66 -13.67
N GLY A 50 -3.91 24.16 -14.48
CA GLY A 50 -5.34 24.13 -14.15
C GLY A 50 -5.87 22.70 -14.00
N THR A 51 -5.60 21.84 -14.97
CA THR A 51 -6.06 20.45 -14.96
C THR A 51 -5.37 19.63 -13.87
N THR A 52 -4.07 19.83 -13.63
CA THR A 52 -3.35 19.18 -12.52
C THR A 52 -3.93 19.62 -11.18
N ALA A 53 -4.22 20.90 -10.97
CA ALA A 53 -4.85 21.37 -9.75
C ALA A 53 -6.25 20.76 -9.54
N VAL A 54 -7.08 20.72 -10.59
CA VAL A 54 -8.40 20.06 -10.55
C VAL A 54 -8.26 18.58 -10.21
N LEU A 55 -7.29 17.89 -10.82
CA LEU A 55 -7.02 16.48 -10.56
C LEU A 55 -6.55 16.24 -9.13
N THR A 56 -5.65 17.07 -8.60
CA THR A 56 -5.18 16.99 -7.20
C THR A 56 -6.34 17.11 -6.22
N VAL A 57 -7.24 18.07 -6.45
CA VAL A 57 -8.44 18.22 -5.61
C VAL A 57 -9.40 17.03 -5.79
N THR A 58 -9.54 16.51 -7.01
CA THR A 58 -10.38 15.34 -7.32
C THR A 58 -9.88 14.10 -6.57
N VAL A 59 -8.58 13.80 -6.65
CA VAL A 59 -7.95 12.72 -5.87
C VAL A 59 -8.25 12.92 -4.40
N ARG A 60 -7.97 14.12 -3.86
CA ARG A 60 -8.19 14.42 -2.43
C ARG A 60 -9.63 14.17 -1.99
N GLN A 61 -10.62 14.62 -2.76
CA GLN A 61 -12.05 14.56 -2.38
C GLN A 61 -12.69 13.17 -2.52
N LEU A 62 -12.27 12.37 -3.51
CA LEU A 62 -12.86 11.05 -3.72
C LEU A 62 -12.67 10.13 -2.51
N ARG A 63 -13.79 9.63 -1.99
CA ARG A 63 -13.86 8.66 -0.88
C ARG A 63 -14.34 7.30 -1.35
N SER A 64 -15.12 7.24 -2.44
CA SER A 64 -15.58 5.98 -3.01
C SER A 64 -14.39 5.13 -3.46
N PRO A 65 -14.23 3.90 -2.91
CA PRO A 65 -13.12 3.03 -3.30
C PRO A 65 -13.20 2.63 -4.77
N THR A 66 -14.43 2.48 -5.30
CA THR A 66 -14.68 2.09 -6.70
C THR A 66 -14.24 3.18 -7.67
N LEU A 67 -14.63 4.44 -7.43
CA LEU A 67 -14.23 5.58 -8.26
C LEU A 67 -12.74 5.87 -8.15
N LEU A 68 -12.19 5.84 -6.93
CA LEU A 68 -10.77 6.03 -6.69
C LEU A 68 -9.94 4.96 -7.41
N HIS A 69 -10.39 3.71 -7.39
CA HIS A 69 -9.72 2.63 -8.10
C HIS A 69 -9.67 2.89 -9.62
N ARG A 70 -10.79 3.28 -10.23
CA ARG A 70 -10.82 3.62 -11.67
C ARG A 70 -9.96 4.84 -11.98
N LEU A 71 -9.96 5.86 -11.12
CA LEU A 71 -9.09 7.03 -11.30
C LEU A 71 -7.60 6.63 -11.26
N VAL A 72 -7.20 5.77 -10.33
CA VAL A 72 -5.82 5.31 -10.23
C VAL A 72 -5.42 4.45 -11.44
N LEU A 73 -6.29 3.55 -11.90
CA LEU A 73 -6.07 2.79 -13.13
C LEU A 73 -5.93 3.71 -14.34
N PHE A 74 -6.78 4.73 -14.43
CA PHE A 74 -6.71 5.73 -15.49
C PHE A 74 -5.39 6.51 -15.48
N LEU A 75 -4.91 6.95 -14.31
CA LEU A 75 -3.70 7.76 -14.19
C LEU A 75 -2.41 6.94 -14.32
N LEU A 76 -2.36 5.77 -13.69
CA LEU A 76 -1.14 4.98 -13.50
C LEU A 76 -1.09 3.73 -14.38
N GLY A 77 -2.22 3.31 -14.94
CA GLY A 77 -2.36 2.11 -15.74
C GLY A 77 -2.64 0.84 -14.91
N PRO A 78 -3.15 -0.22 -15.56
CA PRO A 78 -3.46 -1.49 -14.92
C PRO A 78 -2.22 -2.40 -14.70
N GLN A 79 -1.10 -2.07 -15.33
CA GLN A 79 0.07 -2.94 -15.38
C GLN A 79 0.83 -2.94 -14.05
N GLN A 80 0.84 -4.08 -13.38
CA GLN A 80 1.62 -4.33 -12.16
C GLN A 80 2.99 -4.98 -12.45
N HIS A 81 3.32 -5.25 -13.71
CA HIS A 81 4.60 -5.83 -14.05
C HIS A 81 5.76 -4.84 -13.82
N PRO A 82 6.98 -5.33 -13.55
CA PRO A 82 8.20 -4.53 -13.61
C PRO A 82 8.25 -3.67 -14.86
N GLU A 83 8.75 -2.44 -14.74
CA GLU A 83 9.12 -1.68 -15.92
C GLU A 83 10.47 -2.20 -16.42
N THR A 84 10.48 -2.78 -17.61
CA THR A 84 11.71 -3.27 -18.25
C THR A 84 12.16 -2.34 -19.37
N PRO A 85 13.47 -2.26 -19.68
CA PRO A 85 13.95 -1.46 -20.80
C PRO A 85 13.32 -1.94 -22.12
N GLY A 86 12.44 -1.11 -22.70
CA GLY A 86 11.71 -1.41 -23.94
C GLY A 86 10.19 -1.51 -23.78
N ASP A 87 9.67 -1.53 -22.55
CA ASP A 87 8.23 -1.47 -22.32
C ASP A 87 7.65 -0.09 -22.70
N THR A 88 6.47 -0.10 -23.32
CA THR A 88 5.73 1.14 -23.60
C THR A 88 5.08 1.63 -22.31
N PRO A 89 5.51 2.76 -21.73
CA PRO A 89 4.95 3.22 -20.47
C PRO A 89 3.51 3.71 -20.67
N HIS A 90 2.72 3.64 -19.60
CA HIS A 90 1.38 4.26 -19.61
C HIS A 90 1.52 5.77 -19.85
N PRO A 91 0.90 6.34 -20.89
CA PRO A 91 1.21 7.68 -21.37
C PRO A 91 0.98 8.76 -20.31
N LEU A 92 -0.13 8.67 -19.56
CA LEU A 92 -0.42 9.63 -18.49
C LEU A 92 0.59 9.53 -17.35
N ARG A 93 0.97 8.32 -16.93
CA ARG A 93 1.98 8.16 -15.89
C ARG A 93 3.32 8.73 -16.33
N ALA A 94 3.78 8.36 -17.52
CA ALA A 94 5.06 8.85 -18.04
C ALA A 94 5.09 10.38 -18.07
N GLN A 95 4.03 11.00 -18.58
CA GLN A 95 3.93 12.45 -18.65
C GLN A 95 3.84 13.11 -17.28
N LEU A 96 3.09 12.55 -16.33
CA LEU A 96 2.99 13.10 -14.98
C LEU A 96 4.33 13.01 -14.24
N ILE A 97 5.09 11.93 -14.44
CA ILE A 97 6.43 11.77 -13.87
C ILE A 97 7.41 12.77 -14.52
N ASP A 98 7.40 12.91 -15.84
CA ASP A 98 8.24 13.86 -16.57
C ASP A 98 8.01 15.30 -16.09
N ARG A 99 6.75 15.65 -15.79
CA ARG A 99 6.40 16.96 -15.24
C ARG A 99 6.94 17.24 -13.84
N CYS A 100 7.38 16.25 -13.07
CA CYS A 100 8.02 16.50 -11.78
C CYS A 100 9.39 17.17 -11.90
N ASP A 101 10.04 17.07 -13.06
CA ASP A 101 11.32 17.71 -13.38
C ASP A 101 11.16 18.73 -14.53
N HIS A 102 10.02 19.43 -14.55
CA HIS A 102 9.75 20.45 -15.56
C HIS A 102 10.56 21.73 -15.29
N LEU A 103 10.95 22.44 -16.35
CA LEU A 103 11.67 23.73 -16.28
C LEU A 103 10.88 24.85 -15.56
N CYS A 104 9.56 24.66 -15.39
CA CYS A 104 8.68 25.59 -14.72
C CYS A 104 8.36 25.01 -13.34
N ASP A 105 8.87 25.66 -12.29
CA ASP A 105 8.74 25.21 -10.90
C ASP A 105 7.27 25.03 -10.47
N GLU A 106 6.35 25.84 -11.02
CA GLU A 106 4.92 25.73 -10.71
C GLU A 106 4.34 24.39 -11.20
N ILE A 107 4.75 23.93 -12.38
CA ILE A 107 4.30 22.66 -12.96
C ILE A 107 4.90 21.49 -12.17
N SER A 108 6.18 21.57 -11.85
CA SER A 108 6.88 20.58 -11.02
C SER A 108 6.22 20.45 -9.65
N LEU A 109 6.00 21.57 -8.97
CA LEU A 109 5.35 21.59 -7.66
C LEU A 109 3.88 21.11 -7.72
N ALA A 110 3.12 21.51 -8.74
CA ALA A 110 1.74 21.06 -8.90
C ALA A 110 1.67 19.54 -9.12
N SER A 111 2.58 18.98 -9.91
CA SER A 111 2.67 17.54 -10.18
C SER A 111 3.12 16.76 -8.95
N LEU A 112 4.10 17.26 -8.19
CA LEU A 112 4.52 16.67 -6.93
C LEU A 112 3.38 16.64 -5.90
N LYS A 113 2.60 17.73 -5.78
CA LYS A 113 1.41 17.78 -4.91
C LYS A 113 0.34 16.76 -5.32
N LEU A 114 0.16 16.52 -6.62
CA LEU A 114 -0.74 15.47 -7.09
C LEU A 114 -0.28 14.08 -6.61
N PHE A 115 1.01 13.76 -6.75
CA PHE A 115 1.54 12.49 -6.27
C PHE A 115 1.48 12.35 -4.77
N GLU A 116 1.70 13.43 -4.03
CA GLU A 116 1.51 13.48 -2.58
C GLU A 116 0.08 13.11 -2.18
N GLU A 117 -0.93 13.67 -2.86
CA GLU A 117 -2.34 13.32 -2.63
C GLU A 117 -2.66 11.87 -3.03
N LEU A 118 -2.07 11.34 -4.10
CA LEU A 118 -2.24 9.94 -4.48
C LEU A 118 -1.66 9.00 -3.42
N LEU A 119 -0.46 9.28 -2.92
CA LEU A 119 0.22 8.46 -1.91
C LEU A 119 -0.49 8.47 -0.55
N ARG A 120 -1.25 9.53 -0.24
CA ARG A 120 -2.13 9.58 0.94
C ARG A 120 -3.32 8.63 0.86
N LYS A 121 -3.67 8.13 -0.32
CA LYS A 121 -4.84 7.26 -0.48
C LYS A 121 -4.51 5.82 -0.11
N PRO A 122 -5.43 5.10 0.57
CA PRO A 122 -5.24 3.70 0.94
C PRO A 122 -5.47 2.79 -0.28
N GLN A 123 -4.64 2.93 -1.32
CA GLN A 123 -4.76 2.19 -2.57
C GLN A 123 -3.42 1.58 -3.00
N GLU A 124 -3.34 0.26 -2.93
CA GLU A 124 -2.11 -0.51 -3.20
C GLU A 124 -1.53 -0.23 -4.60
N LEU A 125 -2.41 -0.06 -5.59
CA LEU A 125 -2.02 0.25 -6.97
C LEU A 125 -1.17 1.52 -7.08
N VAL A 126 -1.35 2.50 -6.18
CA VAL A 126 -0.57 3.74 -6.20
C VAL A 126 0.89 3.45 -5.85
N VAL A 127 1.13 2.83 -4.69
CA VAL A 127 2.47 2.47 -4.22
C VAL A 127 3.14 1.52 -5.22
N HIS A 128 2.37 0.57 -5.75
CA HIS A 128 2.89 -0.38 -6.71
C HIS A 128 3.37 0.30 -8.01
N ASN A 129 2.52 1.14 -8.61
CA ASN A 129 2.81 1.77 -9.91
C ASN A 129 3.79 2.94 -9.84
N LEU A 130 3.91 3.62 -8.70
CA LEU A 130 4.83 4.75 -8.51
C LEU A 130 6.16 4.32 -7.90
N VAL A 131 6.16 3.35 -6.99
CA VAL A 131 7.35 2.96 -6.23
C VAL A 131 7.84 1.59 -6.67
N LEU A 132 7.09 0.52 -6.38
CA LEU A 132 7.58 -0.85 -6.50
C LEU A 132 7.96 -1.25 -7.93
N ARG A 133 7.24 -0.70 -8.91
CA ARG A 133 7.50 -0.93 -10.33
C ARG A 133 8.85 -0.38 -10.79
N ASN A 134 9.26 0.75 -10.24
CA ASN A 134 10.47 1.48 -10.60
C ASN A 134 11.72 1.01 -9.82
N LEU A 135 11.56 0.06 -8.88
CA LEU A 135 12.70 -0.50 -8.14
C LEU A 135 13.43 -1.54 -8.98
N GLU A 136 14.72 -1.32 -9.22
CA GLU A 136 15.60 -2.20 -9.98
C GLU A 136 16.01 -3.46 -9.19
N ALA A 137 16.53 -3.28 -7.98
CA ALA A 137 17.15 -4.37 -7.21
C ALA A 137 16.15 -5.36 -6.57
N ARG A 138 14.90 -4.92 -6.31
CA ARG A 138 13.78 -5.75 -5.82
C ARG A 138 14.09 -6.68 -4.64
N ALA A 139 15.04 -6.30 -3.78
CA ALA A 139 15.46 -7.11 -2.63
C ALA A 139 14.29 -7.48 -1.68
N TYR A 140 13.17 -6.73 -1.72
CA TYR A 140 11.94 -7.06 -1.00
C TYR A 140 11.29 -8.40 -1.43
N LEU A 141 11.49 -8.86 -2.67
CA LEU A 141 11.01 -10.17 -3.15
C LEU A 141 11.94 -11.31 -2.74
N GLN A 142 13.18 -11.00 -2.35
CA GLN A 142 14.18 -12.00 -1.95
C GLN A 142 14.00 -12.48 -0.51
N ARG A 143 12.89 -12.13 0.16
CA ARG A 143 12.53 -12.75 1.44
C ARG A 143 12.02 -14.18 1.20
N GLY A 144 12.96 -15.07 0.88
CA GLY A 144 12.75 -16.51 0.89
C GLY A 144 12.49 -17.05 2.30
N PRO A 145 12.14 -18.33 2.44
CA PRO A 145 11.72 -18.98 3.69
C PRO A 145 12.86 -19.20 4.70
N HIS A 146 13.84 -18.29 4.73
CA HIS A 146 14.95 -18.28 5.67
C HIS A 146 15.01 -16.93 6.37
N GLY A 147 14.21 -16.81 7.44
CA GLY A 147 14.70 -16.20 8.67
C GLY A 147 15.69 -17.13 9.38
N ALA A 148 16.58 -17.79 8.62
CA ALA A 148 17.81 -18.32 9.18
C ALA A 148 18.75 -17.14 9.16
N GLU A 149 18.91 -16.55 10.33
CA GLU A 149 20.07 -15.77 10.74
C GLU A 149 21.33 -16.30 10.03
N GLU A 150 22.29 -15.42 9.79
CA GLU A 150 23.69 -15.80 9.63
C GLU A 150 24.13 -16.62 10.86
N ARG A 151 23.72 -17.89 10.95
CA ARG A 151 24.35 -18.87 11.81
C ARG A 151 25.61 -19.22 11.06
N GLY A 152 26.67 -18.51 11.41
CA GLY A 152 28.03 -18.87 11.06
C GLY A 152 28.27 -20.37 11.29
N PRO A 153 29.25 -20.96 10.60
CA PRO A 153 29.56 -22.38 10.76
C PRO A 153 29.75 -22.72 12.24
N PRO A 154 29.31 -23.90 12.72
CA PRO A 154 29.45 -24.26 14.12
C PRO A 154 30.94 -24.35 14.42
N GLU A 155 31.47 -23.33 15.10
CA GLU A 155 32.81 -23.37 15.65
C GLU A 155 32.83 -24.48 16.70
N THR A 156 33.66 -25.49 16.44
CA THR A 156 34.02 -26.54 17.40
C THR A 156 34.54 -25.88 18.68
N ASP A 157 33.83 -26.09 19.79
CA ASP A 157 34.24 -25.69 21.15
C ASP A 157 35.70 -26.10 21.43
N PRO A 158 36.61 -25.15 21.70
CA PRO A 158 37.79 -25.42 22.49
C PRO A 158 37.48 -25.09 23.96
N GLU A 159 37.39 -26.16 24.75
CA GLU A 159 37.77 -26.29 26.16
C GLU A 159 37.61 -25.04 27.06
N GLU A 160 36.69 -25.15 28.03
CA GLU A 160 36.57 -24.29 29.21
C GLU A 160 37.94 -23.97 29.82
N ASP A 161 38.37 -22.71 29.71
CA ASP A 161 39.39 -22.16 30.59
C ASP A 161 38.87 -20.84 31.16
N GLY A 162 38.87 -20.76 32.48
CA GLY A 162 38.10 -19.80 33.27
C GLY A 162 38.45 -18.35 32.95
N LEU A 163 37.45 -17.59 32.52
CA LEU A 163 37.51 -16.14 32.52
C LEU A 163 36.58 -15.63 33.63
N ASP A 164 37.19 -15.15 34.71
CA ASP A 164 36.54 -14.35 35.74
C ASP A 164 35.79 -13.19 35.07
N LEU A 165 34.46 -13.30 35.02
CA LEU A 165 33.60 -12.20 34.63
C LEU A 165 33.50 -11.27 35.84
N GLU A 166 34.25 -10.16 35.81
CA GLU A 166 34.03 -9.05 36.73
C GLU A 166 32.57 -8.59 36.58
N GLU A 167 31.77 -8.76 37.63
CA GLU A 167 30.38 -8.32 37.67
C GLU A 167 30.32 -6.79 37.56
N ASP A 168 29.68 -6.30 36.49
CA ASP A 168 29.46 -4.88 36.24
C ASP A 168 28.55 -4.29 37.35
N PRO A 169 29.03 -3.34 38.16
CA PRO A 169 28.28 -2.76 39.27
C PRO A 169 27.06 -1.95 38.82
N TYR A 170 26.82 -1.79 37.51
CA TYR A 170 25.69 -1.04 36.98
C TYR A 170 24.39 -1.84 36.85
N PHE A 171 24.41 -3.18 36.98
CA PHE A 171 23.23 -4.04 36.83
C PHE A 171 22.69 -4.63 38.16
N THR A 172 23.15 -4.12 39.31
CA THR A 172 22.76 -4.63 40.65
C THR A 172 21.61 -3.90 41.34
N ASP A 173 20.77 -3.15 40.61
CA ASP A 173 19.53 -2.61 41.21
C ASP A 173 18.29 -3.27 40.60
N GLY A 174 17.64 -4.05 41.45
CA GLY A 174 16.61 -5.03 41.13
C GLY A 174 15.36 -4.48 40.46
N PHE A 175 14.92 -5.20 39.43
CA PHE A 175 13.55 -5.13 38.95
C PHE A 175 12.64 -5.89 39.92
N PRO A 176 11.54 -5.28 40.40
CA PRO A 176 10.60 -5.96 41.28
C PRO A 176 9.83 -7.05 40.53
N ASP A 177 9.89 -8.24 41.11
CA ASP A 177 9.30 -9.49 40.66
C ASP A 177 7.80 -9.50 40.99
N ASP A 178 6.96 -8.98 40.10
CA ASP A 178 5.51 -9.27 40.12
C ASP A 178 4.93 -9.04 38.72
N PHE A 179 4.64 -10.13 38.00
CA PHE A 179 3.36 -10.42 37.33
C PHE A 179 3.54 -11.74 36.56
N GLY A 180 2.95 -12.80 37.13
CA GLY A 180 3.19 -14.20 36.80
C GLY A 180 3.03 -14.58 35.32
N ALA A 181 4.08 -15.22 34.80
CA ALA A 181 4.01 -15.99 33.56
C ALA A 181 3.23 -17.30 33.80
N THR A 182 2.03 -17.34 33.24
CA THR A 182 1.21 -18.53 33.03
C THR A 182 2.02 -19.60 32.30
N LYS A 183 2.32 -20.71 33.00
CA LYS A 183 2.88 -21.92 32.40
C LYS A 183 1.87 -22.51 31.41
N THR A 184 2.18 -22.46 30.12
CA THR A 184 1.57 -23.28 29.07
C THR A 184 2.02 -24.75 29.23
N PRO A 185 1.12 -25.75 29.28
CA PRO A 185 1.53 -27.14 29.29
C PRO A 185 1.61 -27.73 27.87
N SER A 186 2.72 -28.40 27.57
CA SER A 186 2.90 -29.30 26.42
C SER A 186 2.20 -30.66 26.63
N PRO A 187 1.90 -31.41 25.56
CA PRO A 187 0.90 -32.47 25.55
C PRO A 187 1.49 -33.85 25.86
N ALA A 188 0.82 -34.66 26.67
CA ALA A 188 1.06 -36.10 26.72
C ALA A 188 -0.15 -36.91 27.22
N SER A 189 -0.44 -37.96 26.44
CA SER A 189 -1.06 -39.24 26.79
C SER A 189 -2.49 -39.30 27.34
N SER A 190 -3.36 -39.86 26.50
CA SER A 190 -4.63 -40.54 26.82
C SER A 190 -4.48 -41.56 27.97
N PRO A 191 -5.56 -41.84 28.74
CA PRO A 191 -6.41 -42.97 28.35
C PRO A 191 -7.92 -42.83 28.65
N THR A 192 -8.70 -43.39 27.71
CA THR A 192 -9.82 -44.34 27.91
C THR A 192 -10.80 -44.13 29.08
N GLY A 193 -12.04 -43.72 28.77
CA GLY A 193 -13.17 -43.82 29.69
C GLY A 193 -14.51 -43.57 28.99
N LYS A 194 -15.32 -44.63 28.89
CA LYS A 194 -16.67 -44.66 28.29
C LYS A 194 -17.65 -43.72 29.03
N GLY A 195 -18.55 -43.06 28.31
CA GLY A 195 -19.72 -42.39 28.91
C GLY A 195 -20.62 -41.72 27.87
N GLN A 196 -21.91 -42.02 27.93
CA GLN A 196 -22.97 -41.76 26.94
C GLN A 196 -23.39 -40.28 26.75
N VAL A 197 -23.79 -39.97 25.51
CA VAL A 197 -25.03 -39.32 25.03
C VAL A 197 -25.88 -38.50 26.03
N SER A 198 -26.08 -37.20 25.75
CA SER A 198 -27.43 -36.64 25.52
C SER A 198 -27.39 -35.24 24.89
N GLU A 199 -28.08 -35.14 23.75
CA GLU A 199 -28.82 -34.01 23.19
C GLU A 199 -29.60 -33.21 24.25
N VAL A 200 -29.66 -31.86 24.16
CA VAL A 200 -30.89 -31.03 24.22
C VAL A 200 -30.64 -29.61 23.64
N VAL A 201 -31.67 -29.15 22.95
CA VAL A 201 -31.92 -27.96 22.11
C VAL A 201 -32.28 -26.68 22.90
N SER A 202 -31.98 -25.52 22.28
CA SER A 202 -32.57 -24.16 22.34
C SER A 202 -32.91 -23.47 23.67
N ARG A 203 -32.49 -22.19 23.76
CA ARG A 203 -33.37 -21.02 23.56
C ARG A 203 -32.57 -19.78 23.18
#